data_AF-A0A3N0ZUW2-F1
#
_entry.id   AF-A0A3N0ZUW2-F1
#
_cell.length_a   1.000
_cell.length_b   1.000
_cell.length_c   1.000
_cell.angle_alpha   90.00
_cell.angle_beta   90.00
_cell.angle_gamma   90.00
#
_symmetry.space_group_name_H-M   'P 1'
#
loop_
_entity.id
_entity.type
_entity.pdbx_description
1 polymer ?
#
loop_
_entity_poly.entity_id
_entity_poly.type
_entity_poly.pdbx_seq_one_letter_code
_entity_poly.pdbx_strand_id
1 'polypeptide(L)'
;MEETKIINENELKMNFSDEEIKFKKDALKNIIRHWKNKEFAQLIRVAQDASAKLPQNPYGSGDKELSEIYYLLASAMKELKYNNSAILDYALKAAHFNRLDKNTLWLIREVMSSFSDKTQLKRIQVKGKISYSINSEIITDHFKTIYTIAAENNEEAMTLIKEFEREEIAQHLEIVKVFDLGPRPELPKGIYETMKLMAWFELNQ
;
A
#
# COMPACT_ATOMS: atom_id res chain seq x y z
N MET A 1 20.60 -4.31 24.70
CA MET A 1 20.04 -3.20 23.89
C MET A 1 20.03 -3.70 22.47
N GLU A 2 18.84 -3.97 21.94
CA GLU A 2 18.66 -4.36 20.54
C GLU A 2 18.70 -3.10 19.68
N GLU A 3 19.57 -3.07 18.66
CA GLU A 3 19.63 -1.96 17.70
C GLU A 3 18.66 -2.25 16.55
N THR A 4 17.52 -1.56 16.56
CA THR A 4 16.61 -1.52 15.41
C THR A 4 17.25 -0.68 14.31
N LYS A 5 17.93 -1.30 13.35
CA LYS A 5 18.37 -0.59 12.14
C LYS A 5 17.14 -0.39 11.26
N ILE A 6 16.75 0.86 11.04
CA ILE A 6 15.76 1.19 10.00
C ILE A 6 16.42 0.83 8.66
N ILE A 7 15.77 0.00 7.84
CA ILE A 7 16.25 -0.25 6.46
C ILE A 7 16.37 1.13 5.82
N ASN A 8 17.59 1.49 5.40
CA ASN A 8 17.81 2.78 4.80
C ASN A 8 16.98 2.84 3.52
N GLU A 9 15.95 3.67 3.55
CA GLU A 9 15.03 3.99 2.45
C GLU A 9 15.77 4.29 1.14
N ASN A 10 17.02 4.75 1.25
CA ASN A 10 17.90 5.06 0.12
C ASN A 10 18.60 3.85 -0.52
N GLU A 11 18.73 2.70 0.15
CA GLU A 11 19.43 1.50 -0.35
C GLU A 11 18.52 0.60 -1.21
N LEU A 12 17.21 0.77 -1.07
CA LEU A 12 16.19 0.13 -1.93
C LEU A 12 15.73 1.05 -3.09
N LYS A 13 16.41 2.17 -3.33
CA LYS A 13 16.06 3.11 -4.41
C LYS A 13 16.17 2.45 -5.77
N MET A 14 15.04 2.27 -6.44
CA MET A 14 15.03 1.99 -7.88
C MET A 14 15.37 3.28 -8.65
N ASN A 15 16.57 3.31 -9.24
CA ASN A 15 16.87 3.36 -10.69
C ASN A 15 15.84 3.97 -11.67
N PHE A 16 15.08 5.01 -11.32
CA PHE A 16 14.48 5.83 -12.39
C PHE A 16 15.59 6.64 -13.08
N SER A 17 15.66 6.56 -14.40
CA SER A 17 16.39 7.52 -15.21
C SER A 17 15.84 8.93 -15.04
N ASP A 18 16.65 9.96 -15.30
CA ASP A 18 16.19 11.35 -15.26
C ASP A 18 14.98 11.59 -16.20
N GLU A 19 14.94 10.87 -17.32
CA GLU A 19 13.82 10.89 -18.26
C GLU A 19 12.54 10.33 -17.64
N GLU A 20 12.61 9.20 -16.93
CA GLU A 20 11.45 8.61 -16.25
C GLU A 20 10.98 9.47 -15.08
N ILE A 21 11.90 10.06 -14.31
CA ILE A 21 11.56 11.00 -13.23
C ILE A 21 10.81 12.20 -13.81
N LYS A 22 11.31 12.76 -14.91
CA LYS A 22 10.66 13.89 -15.58
C LYS A 22 9.29 13.50 -16.13
N PHE A 23 9.20 12.37 -16.84
CA PHE A 23 7.95 11.84 -17.38
C PHE A 23 6.91 11.62 -16.29
N LYS A 24 7.29 11.00 -15.16
CA LYS A 24 6.41 10.78 -14.00
C LYS A 24 5.85 12.09 -13.46
N LYS A 25 6.70 13.11 -13.27
CA LYS A 25 6.28 14.43 -12.77
C LYS A 25 5.35 15.15 -13.74
N ASP A 26 5.65 15.12 -15.03
CA ASP A 26 4.82 15.74 -16.07
C ASP A 26 3.46 15.05 -16.19
N ALA A 27 3.45 13.71 -16.14
CA ALA A 27 2.22 12.91 -16.12
C ALA A 27 1.35 13.26 -14.91
N LEU A 28 1.93 13.25 -13.70
CA LEU A 28 1.20 13.59 -12.47
C LEU A 28 0.62 15.01 -12.53
N LYS A 29 1.40 16.00 -13.02
CA LYS A 29 0.92 17.37 -13.20
C LYS A 29 -0.30 17.42 -14.14
N ASN A 30 -0.29 16.65 -15.23
CA ASN A 30 -1.40 16.59 -16.17
C ASN A 30 -2.63 15.89 -15.58
N ILE A 31 -2.44 14.80 -14.84
CA ILE A 31 -3.51 14.07 -14.13
C ILE A 31 -4.18 15.00 -13.10
N ILE A 32 -3.41 15.73 -12.30
CA ILE A 32 -3.93 16.71 -11.33
C ILE A 32 -4.72 17.82 -12.03
N ARG A 33 -4.27 18.28 -13.20
CA ARG A 33 -5.02 19.27 -14.00
C ARG A 33 -6.38 18.72 -14.40
N HIS A 34 -6.44 17.51 -14.95
CA HIS A 34 -7.71 16.86 -15.32
C HIS A 34 -8.61 16.63 -14.10
N TRP A 35 -8.04 16.27 -12.94
CA TRP A 35 -8.78 16.11 -11.69
C TRP A 35 -9.46 17.42 -11.27
N LYS A 36 -8.70 18.53 -11.25
CA LYS A 36 -9.23 19.87 -10.90
C LYS A 36 -10.34 20.32 -11.84
N ASN A 37 -10.26 19.94 -13.12
CA ASN A 37 -11.27 20.26 -14.12
C ASN A 37 -12.44 19.27 -14.18
N LYS A 38 -12.44 18.23 -13.33
CA LYS A 38 -13.41 17.12 -13.36
C LYS A 38 -13.48 16.37 -14.70
N GLU A 39 -12.37 16.34 -15.43
CA GLU A 39 -12.21 15.65 -16.72
C GLU A 39 -11.83 14.18 -16.49
N PHE A 40 -12.65 13.43 -15.74
CA PHE A 40 -12.30 12.11 -15.21
C PHE A 40 -11.97 11.06 -16.29
N ALA A 41 -12.69 11.05 -17.41
CA ALA A 41 -12.41 10.11 -18.50
C ALA A 41 -11.01 10.36 -19.11
N GLN A 42 -10.65 11.63 -19.25
CA GLN A 42 -9.35 12.03 -19.78
C GLN A 42 -8.22 11.77 -18.77
N LEU A 43 -8.50 11.96 -17.47
CA LEU A 43 -7.61 11.59 -16.38
C LEU A 43 -7.29 10.10 -16.43
N ILE A 44 -8.32 9.23 -16.49
CA ILE A 44 -8.16 7.78 -16.53
C ILE A 44 -7.22 7.38 -17.68
N ARG A 45 -7.46 7.91 -18.89
CA ARG A 45 -6.60 7.63 -20.05
C ARG A 45 -5.14 8.01 -19.78
N VAL A 46 -4.89 9.23 -19.32
CA VAL A 46 -3.52 9.73 -19.06
C VAL A 46 -2.84 8.93 -17.95
N ALA A 47 -3.56 8.57 -16.89
CA ALA A 47 -3.02 7.80 -15.78
C ALA A 47 -2.74 6.34 -16.16
N GLN A 48 -3.56 5.72 -17.01
CA GLN A 48 -3.31 4.39 -17.57
C GLN A 48 -2.09 4.41 -18.50
N ASP A 49 -2.00 5.40 -19.40
CA ASP A 49 -0.84 5.57 -20.29
C ASP A 49 0.46 5.79 -19.51
N ALA A 50 0.41 6.56 -18.42
CA ALA A 50 1.56 6.84 -17.58
C ALA A 50 1.98 5.60 -16.77
N SER A 51 1.02 4.91 -16.14
CA SER A 51 1.30 3.70 -15.36
C SER A 51 1.83 2.56 -16.25
N ALA A 52 1.38 2.43 -17.49
CA ALA A 52 1.92 1.42 -18.41
C ALA A 52 3.39 1.65 -18.80
N LYS A 53 3.89 2.89 -18.71
CA LYS A 53 5.26 3.26 -19.13
C LYS A 53 6.24 3.37 -17.97
N LEU A 54 5.75 3.49 -16.74
CA LEU A 54 6.58 3.63 -15.56
C LEU A 54 6.93 2.25 -14.97
N PRO A 55 8.13 2.06 -14.40
CA PRO A 55 8.47 0.89 -13.62
C PRO A 55 7.40 0.53 -12.57
N GLN A 56 7.00 -0.74 -12.53
CA GLN A 56 5.90 -1.23 -11.70
C GLN A 56 6.35 -1.88 -10.38
N ASN A 57 7.65 -1.84 -10.10
CA ASN A 57 8.21 -2.47 -8.92
C ASN A 57 8.46 -1.41 -7.85
N PRO A 58 7.66 -1.35 -6.77
CA PRO A 58 7.97 -0.51 -5.62
C PRO A 58 9.17 -1.10 -4.88
N TYR A 59 10.38 -0.66 -5.24
CA TYR A 59 11.55 -0.89 -4.38
C TYR A 59 11.70 0.32 -3.45
N GLY A 60 11.74 0.04 -2.15
CA GLY A 60 12.02 1.03 -1.11
C GLY A 60 10.79 1.74 -0.57
N SER A 61 11.04 2.89 0.03
CA SER A 61 10.02 3.65 0.76
C SER A 61 9.29 4.62 -0.17
N GLY A 62 8.07 4.27 -0.55
CA GLY A 62 7.11 5.33 -0.85
C GLY A 62 7.39 6.07 -2.16
N ASP A 63 7.16 5.48 -3.34
CA ASP A 63 7.04 6.30 -4.56
C ASP A 63 5.72 7.07 -4.48
N LYS A 64 5.77 8.24 -3.85
CA LYS A 64 4.59 9.07 -3.59
C LYS A 64 3.94 9.51 -4.87
N GLU A 65 4.71 9.83 -5.92
CA GLU A 65 4.15 10.24 -7.19
C GLU A 65 3.43 9.09 -7.91
N LEU A 66 4.00 7.87 -7.95
CA LEU A 66 3.29 6.71 -8.51
C LEU A 66 2.07 6.33 -7.69
N SER A 67 2.18 6.36 -6.36
CA SER A 67 1.04 6.18 -5.47
C SER A 67 -0.07 7.18 -5.77
N GLU A 68 0.25 8.46 -5.95
CA GLU A 68 -0.73 9.51 -6.26
C GLU A 68 -1.37 9.30 -7.64
N ILE A 69 -0.59 8.88 -8.65
CA ILE A 69 -1.12 8.53 -9.98
C ILE A 69 -2.17 7.43 -9.86
N TYR A 70 -1.87 6.37 -9.13
CA TYR A 70 -2.79 5.25 -8.93
C TYR A 70 -4.00 5.61 -8.07
N TYR A 71 -3.81 6.41 -7.02
CA TYR A 71 -4.89 6.93 -6.19
C TYR A 71 -5.88 7.78 -7.00
N LEU A 72 -5.37 8.72 -7.81
CA LEU A 72 -6.21 9.57 -8.66
C LEU A 72 -6.91 8.78 -9.77
N LEU A 73 -6.25 7.76 -10.33
CA LEU A 73 -6.87 6.83 -11.28
C LEU A 73 -8.05 6.09 -10.64
N ALA A 74 -7.83 5.45 -9.49
CA ALA A 74 -8.88 4.72 -8.76
C ALA A 74 -10.03 5.66 -8.36
N SER A 75 -9.71 6.85 -7.88
CA SER A 75 -10.70 7.86 -7.50
C SER A 75 -11.53 8.34 -8.69
N ALA A 76 -10.91 8.60 -9.86
CA ALA A 76 -11.63 8.99 -11.07
C ALA A 76 -12.52 7.86 -11.60
N MET A 77 -12.07 6.62 -11.52
CA MET A 77 -12.88 5.44 -11.84
C MET A 77 -14.09 5.32 -10.91
N LYS A 78 -13.93 5.62 -9.63
CA LYS A 78 -15.03 5.68 -8.66
C LYS A 78 -16.05 6.78 -8.99
N GLU A 79 -15.59 7.99 -9.34
CA GLU A 79 -16.47 9.10 -9.76
C GLU A 79 -17.32 8.73 -10.99
N LEU A 80 -16.75 7.94 -11.91
CA LEU A 80 -17.44 7.44 -13.09
C LEU A 80 -18.17 6.10 -12.87
N LYS A 81 -18.25 5.60 -11.63
CA LYS A 81 -18.96 4.37 -11.24
C LYS A 81 -18.50 3.12 -12.00
N TYR A 82 -17.19 2.99 -12.20
CA TYR A 82 -16.59 1.75 -12.67
C TYR A 82 -16.78 0.62 -11.64
N ASN A 83 -16.49 -0.61 -12.03
CA ASN A 83 -16.58 -1.76 -11.14
C ASN A 83 -15.65 -1.61 -9.93
N ASN A 84 -16.17 -1.90 -8.72
CA ASN A 84 -15.41 -1.84 -7.47
C ASN A 84 -14.15 -2.71 -7.47
N SER A 85 -14.13 -3.87 -8.15
CA SER A 85 -12.93 -4.70 -8.24
C SER A 85 -11.80 -3.97 -8.96
N ALA A 86 -12.10 -3.34 -10.10
CA ALA A 86 -11.11 -2.58 -10.87
C ALA A 86 -10.63 -1.34 -10.11
N ILE A 87 -11.52 -0.67 -9.36
CA ILE A 87 -11.15 0.46 -8.50
C ILE A 87 -10.22 -0.02 -7.38
N LEU A 88 -10.57 -1.13 -6.72
CA LEU A 88 -9.81 -1.72 -5.63
C LEU A 88 -8.41 -2.14 -6.09
N ASP A 89 -8.28 -2.77 -7.25
CA ASP A 89 -6.99 -3.17 -7.83
C ASP A 89 -6.03 -1.97 -7.94
N TYR A 90 -6.51 -0.82 -8.45
CA TYR A 90 -5.69 0.38 -8.56
C TYR A 90 -5.42 1.05 -7.20
N ALA A 91 -6.37 1.02 -6.27
CA ALA A 91 -6.18 1.53 -4.92
C ALA A 91 -5.13 0.70 -4.14
N LEU A 92 -5.15 -0.62 -4.29
CA LEU A 92 -4.13 -1.52 -3.74
C LEU A 92 -2.75 -1.26 -4.36
N LYS A 93 -2.68 -1.05 -5.68
CA LYS A 93 -1.43 -0.62 -6.33
C LYS A 93 -0.90 0.68 -5.75
N ALA A 94 -1.75 1.69 -5.51
CA ALA A 94 -1.33 2.91 -4.83
C ALA A 94 -0.71 2.62 -3.46
N ALA A 95 -1.34 1.75 -2.66
CA ALA A 95 -0.84 1.34 -1.35
C ALA A 95 0.49 0.57 -1.43
N HIS A 96 0.70 -0.24 -2.47
CA HIS A 96 1.97 -0.93 -2.68
C HIS A 96 3.13 0.06 -2.90
N PHE A 97 2.87 1.19 -3.56
CA PHE A 97 3.86 2.26 -3.70
C PHE A 97 3.99 3.12 -2.45
N ASN A 98 2.90 3.44 -1.74
CA ASN A 98 2.93 4.21 -0.49
C ASN A 98 1.86 3.76 0.52
N ARG A 99 2.17 2.72 1.27
CA ARG A 99 1.29 2.11 2.29
C ARG A 99 0.83 3.05 3.41
N LEU A 100 1.54 4.17 3.60
CA LEU A 100 1.26 5.14 4.66
C LEU A 100 0.24 6.22 4.23
N ASP A 101 -0.17 6.23 2.96
CA ASP A 101 -1.10 7.23 2.46
C ASP A 101 -2.52 7.03 2.99
N LYS A 102 -2.97 7.95 3.84
CA LYS A 102 -4.28 7.88 4.50
C LYS A 102 -5.44 7.96 3.50
N ASN A 103 -5.27 8.69 2.39
CA ASN A 103 -6.31 8.83 1.38
C ASN A 103 -6.52 7.50 0.62
N THR A 104 -5.44 6.83 0.26
CA THR A 104 -5.45 5.50 -0.34
C THR A 104 -6.08 4.47 0.60
N LEU A 105 -5.65 4.46 1.88
CA LEU A 105 -6.26 3.56 2.88
C LEU A 105 -7.77 3.81 3.03
N TRP A 106 -8.19 5.08 3.04
CA TRP A 106 -9.61 5.44 3.08
C TRP A 106 -10.36 4.95 1.83
N LEU A 107 -9.80 5.18 0.64
CA LEU A 107 -10.41 4.77 -0.62
C LEU A 107 -10.62 3.25 -0.68
N ILE A 108 -9.64 2.45 -0.24
CA ILE A 108 -9.77 0.99 -0.16
C ILE A 108 -10.98 0.59 0.68
N ARG A 109 -11.09 1.12 1.90
CA ARG A 109 -12.22 0.82 2.81
C ARG A 109 -13.55 1.28 2.25
N GLU A 110 -13.58 2.45 1.61
CA GLU A 110 -14.79 2.99 0.99
C GLU A 110 -15.27 2.12 -0.17
N VAL A 111 -14.35 1.63 -1.02
CA VAL A 111 -14.70 0.76 -2.15
C VAL A 111 -15.15 -0.62 -1.68
N MET A 112 -14.51 -1.16 -0.63
CA MET A 112 -14.93 -2.42 -0.02
C MET A 112 -16.28 -2.30 0.68
N SER A 113 -16.57 -1.17 1.34
CA SER A 113 -17.85 -0.86 2.01
C SER A 113 -18.39 -2.00 2.87
N SER A 114 -17.51 -2.74 3.54
CA SER A 114 -17.87 -3.91 4.35
C SER A 114 -18.04 -3.52 5.81
N PHE A 115 -19.21 -3.77 6.38
CA PHE A 115 -19.56 -3.44 7.77
C PHE A 115 -20.09 -4.68 8.49
N SER A 116 -19.96 -4.71 9.81
CA SER A 116 -20.45 -5.81 10.65
C SER A 116 -20.66 -5.33 12.08
N ASP A 117 -21.69 -5.84 12.75
CA ASP A 117 -21.97 -5.60 14.17
C ASP A 117 -20.90 -6.20 15.10
N LYS A 118 -20.14 -7.18 14.58
CA LYS A 118 -19.04 -7.86 15.27
C LYS A 118 -17.68 -7.22 15.03
N THR A 119 -17.60 -6.15 14.24
CA THR A 119 -16.32 -5.49 13.93
C THR A 119 -15.64 -5.01 15.20
N GLN A 120 -14.37 -5.38 15.34
CA GLN A 120 -13.47 -4.92 16.40
C GLN A 120 -12.31 -4.16 15.78
N LEU A 121 -11.87 -3.10 16.46
CA LEU A 121 -10.63 -2.44 16.12
C LEU A 121 -9.48 -3.15 16.85
N LYS A 122 -8.46 -3.53 16.11
CA LYS A 122 -7.28 -4.26 16.61
C LYS A 122 -6.02 -3.53 16.20
N ARG A 123 -4.99 -3.63 17.03
CA ARG A 123 -3.61 -3.32 16.66
C ARG A 123 -2.84 -4.63 16.57
N ILE A 124 -2.40 -4.98 15.37
CA ILE A 124 -1.74 -6.26 15.09
C ILE A 124 -0.30 -5.99 14.70
N GLN A 125 0.63 -6.57 15.45
CA GLN A 125 2.02 -6.65 15.07
C GLN A 125 2.24 -7.92 14.26
N VAL A 126 2.80 -7.80 13.07
CA VAL A 126 3.20 -8.93 12.24
C VAL A 126 4.71 -8.93 12.04
N LYS A 127 5.25 -10.10 11.73
CA LYS A 127 6.57 -10.28 11.15
C LYS A 127 6.42 -10.82 9.72
N GLY A 128 7.40 -10.53 8.89
CA GLY A 128 7.44 -11.04 7.52
C GLY A 128 8.85 -11.08 6.98
N LYS A 129 8.96 -11.53 5.74
CA LYS A 129 10.20 -11.56 4.96
C LYS A 129 9.96 -10.94 3.61
N ILE A 130 10.96 -10.23 3.09
CA ILE A 130 10.96 -9.73 1.71
C ILE A 130 12.27 -10.14 1.07
N SER A 131 12.20 -10.68 -0.14
CA SER A 131 13.38 -10.99 -0.95
C SER A 131 13.43 -10.09 -2.17
N TYR A 132 14.55 -9.46 -2.42
CA TYR A 132 14.77 -8.58 -3.56
C TYR A 132 16.17 -8.80 -4.13
N SER A 133 16.38 -8.45 -5.40
CA SER A 133 17.69 -8.59 -6.04
C SER A 133 18.41 -7.26 -6.18
N ILE A 134 19.69 -7.24 -5.80
CA ILE A 134 20.63 -6.14 -6.04
C ILE A 134 21.84 -6.75 -6.75
N ASN A 135 22.20 -6.24 -7.93
CA ASN A 135 23.38 -6.71 -8.69
C ASN A 135 23.45 -8.23 -8.87
N SER A 136 22.30 -8.88 -9.14
CA SER A 136 22.17 -10.34 -9.29
C SER A 136 22.33 -11.17 -8.00
N GLU A 137 22.53 -10.53 -6.85
CA GLU A 137 22.44 -11.16 -5.53
C GLU A 137 21.00 -11.09 -5.03
N ILE A 138 20.49 -12.15 -4.38
CA ILE A 138 19.18 -12.15 -3.72
C ILE A 138 19.41 -11.83 -2.25
N ILE A 139 18.88 -10.72 -1.78
CA ILE A 139 18.91 -10.28 -0.39
C ILE A 139 17.54 -10.59 0.21
N THR A 140 17.52 -11.25 1.36
CA THR A 140 16.30 -11.50 2.13
C THR A 140 16.37 -10.74 3.45
N ASP A 141 15.45 -9.80 3.63
CA ASP A 141 15.28 -9.05 4.87
C ASP A 141 14.06 -9.53 5.63
N HIS A 142 14.21 -9.71 6.94
CA HIS A 142 13.09 -9.89 7.85
C HIS A 142 12.65 -8.53 8.38
N PHE A 143 11.36 -8.38 8.62
CA PHE A 143 10.81 -7.15 9.15
C PHE A 143 9.72 -7.40 10.17
N LYS A 144 9.44 -6.37 10.98
CA LYS A 144 8.22 -6.24 11.77
C LYS A 144 7.49 -4.96 11.38
N THR A 145 6.16 -5.03 11.37
CA THR A 145 5.31 -3.85 11.21
C THR A 145 4.02 -4.00 12.02
N ILE A 146 3.30 -2.91 12.19
CA ILE A 146 2.10 -2.82 12.99
C ILE A 146 0.99 -2.26 12.11
N TYR A 147 -0.18 -2.90 12.16
CA TYR A 147 -1.41 -2.43 11.53
C TYR A 147 -2.44 -2.09 12.61
N THR A 148 -3.13 -0.97 12.43
CA THR A 148 -4.44 -0.74 13.06
C THR A 148 -5.51 -1.16 12.05
N ILE A 149 -6.36 -2.12 12.40
CA ILE A 149 -7.28 -2.77 11.48
C ILE A 149 -8.65 -3.01 12.13
N ALA A 150 -9.73 -2.79 11.37
CA ALA A 150 -11.08 -3.17 11.76
C ALA A 150 -11.44 -4.52 11.11
N ALA A 151 -11.72 -5.52 11.93
CA ALA A 151 -12.08 -6.88 11.52
C ALA A 151 -12.86 -7.59 12.64
N GLU A 152 -13.61 -8.64 12.33
CA GLU A 152 -14.37 -9.43 13.29
C GLU A 152 -13.47 -10.33 14.15
N ASN A 153 -12.38 -10.84 13.58
CA ASN A 153 -11.47 -11.76 14.25
C ASN A 153 -10.05 -11.68 13.65
N ASN A 154 -9.12 -12.44 14.25
CA ASN A 154 -7.71 -12.39 13.84
C ASN A 154 -7.45 -13.02 12.47
N GLU A 155 -8.26 -14.00 12.06
CA GLU A 155 -8.15 -14.65 10.75
C GLU A 155 -8.55 -13.67 9.63
N GLU A 156 -9.71 -13.02 9.76
CA GLU A 156 -10.15 -11.98 8.82
C GLU A 156 -9.16 -10.82 8.78
N ALA A 157 -8.63 -10.39 9.94
CA ALA A 157 -7.62 -9.34 9.97
C ALA A 157 -6.36 -9.73 9.20
N MET A 158 -5.93 -11.00 9.29
CA MET A 158 -4.78 -11.50 8.55
C MET A 158 -5.05 -11.57 7.04
N THR A 159 -6.26 -11.97 6.63
CA THR A 159 -6.68 -11.96 5.23
C THR A 159 -6.63 -10.56 4.65
N LEU A 160 -7.22 -9.58 5.33
CA LEU A 160 -7.18 -8.17 4.92
C LEU A 160 -5.75 -7.60 4.86
N ILE A 161 -4.88 -8.00 5.79
CA ILE A 161 -3.45 -7.63 5.74
C ILE A 161 -2.77 -8.26 4.51
N LYS A 162 -3.05 -9.52 4.19
CA LYS A 162 -2.46 -10.19 3.02
C LYS A 162 -2.95 -9.60 1.70
N GLU A 163 -4.23 -9.27 1.59
CA GLU A 163 -4.81 -8.61 0.40
C GLU A 163 -4.24 -7.20 0.19
N PHE A 164 -3.89 -6.51 1.28
CA PHE A 164 -3.27 -5.19 1.23
C PHE A 164 -1.79 -5.21 0.86
N GLU A 165 -1.08 -6.28 1.22
CA GLU A 165 0.34 -6.40 0.94
C GLU A 165 0.60 -6.99 -0.44
N ARG A 166 1.79 -6.69 -0.96
CA ARG A 166 2.27 -7.31 -2.18
C ARG A 166 2.40 -8.82 -2.00
N GLU A 167 2.19 -9.57 -3.07
CA GLU A 167 2.21 -11.04 -3.04
C GLU A 167 3.50 -11.59 -2.42
N GLU A 168 4.65 -11.02 -2.77
CA GLU A 168 5.96 -11.44 -2.25
C GLU A 168 6.10 -11.25 -0.73
N ILE A 169 5.35 -10.31 -0.15
CA ILE A 169 5.28 -10.07 1.30
C ILE A 169 4.20 -10.95 1.93
N ALA A 170 3.01 -10.96 1.35
CA ALA A 170 1.80 -11.57 1.90
C ALA A 170 1.97 -13.05 2.26
N GLN A 171 2.72 -13.79 1.45
CA GLN A 171 3.02 -15.21 1.65
C GLN A 171 3.87 -15.51 2.90
N HIS A 172 4.57 -14.51 3.45
CA HIS A 172 5.50 -14.67 4.56
C HIS A 172 5.03 -14.02 5.87
N LEU A 173 3.83 -13.44 5.90
CA LEU A 173 3.35 -12.71 7.06
C LEU A 173 2.81 -13.64 8.15
N GLU A 174 3.24 -13.38 9.38
CA GLU A 174 2.80 -14.07 10.58
C GLU A 174 2.44 -13.07 11.68
N ILE A 175 1.34 -13.32 12.41
CA ILE A 175 0.98 -12.52 13.58
C ILE A 175 1.97 -12.80 14.71
N VAL A 176 2.52 -11.73 15.28
CA VAL A 176 3.38 -11.78 16.47
C VAL A 176 2.58 -11.43 17.72
N LYS A 177 1.75 -10.39 17.64
CA LYS A 177 1.00 -9.88 18.79
C LYS A 177 -0.28 -9.19 18.33
N VAL A 178 -1.35 -9.34 19.10
CA VAL A 178 -2.63 -8.67 18.89
C VAL A 178 -3.00 -7.90 20.13
N PHE A 179 -3.47 -6.66 19.94
CA PHE A 179 -4.07 -5.84 20.97
C PHE A 179 -5.49 -5.49 20.54
N ASP A 180 -6.48 -5.91 21.30
CA ASP A 180 -7.88 -5.53 21.05
C ASP A 180 -8.11 -4.11 21.58
N LEU A 181 -8.59 -3.21 20.71
CA LEU A 181 -8.88 -1.81 21.02
C LEU A 181 -10.40 -1.58 21.27
N GLY A 182 -11.20 -2.63 21.16
CA GLY A 182 -12.63 -2.65 21.46
C GLY A 182 -13.54 -2.73 20.23
N PRO A 183 -14.86 -2.88 20.45
CA PRO A 183 -15.86 -2.95 19.38
C PRO A 183 -15.97 -1.62 18.63
N ARG A 184 -16.11 -1.71 17.30
CA ARG A 184 -16.26 -0.57 16.37
C ARG A 184 -17.17 -0.95 15.18
N PRO A 185 -18.45 -1.27 15.41
CA PRO A 185 -19.38 -1.67 14.34
C PRO A 185 -19.66 -0.55 13.31
N GLU A 186 -19.42 0.71 13.67
CA GLU A 186 -19.57 1.88 12.80
C GLU A 186 -18.45 2.05 11.77
N LEU A 187 -17.33 1.33 11.96
CA LEU A 187 -16.16 1.42 11.09
C LEU A 187 -16.26 0.40 9.94
N PRO A 188 -16.04 0.80 8.68
CA PRO A 188 -15.84 -0.18 7.62
C PRO A 188 -14.61 -1.03 7.93
N LYS A 189 -14.70 -2.33 7.64
CA LYS A 189 -13.58 -3.26 7.77
C LYS A 189 -12.41 -2.83 6.89
N GLY A 190 -11.20 -3.18 7.32
CA GLY A 190 -9.96 -2.88 6.61
C GLY A 190 -8.92 -2.14 7.45
N ILE A 191 -7.79 -1.84 6.83
CA ILE A 191 -6.61 -1.25 7.49
C ILE A 191 -6.80 0.25 7.63
N TYR A 192 -6.71 0.77 8.85
CA TYR A 192 -6.82 2.20 9.18
C TYR A 192 -5.47 2.90 9.21
N GLU A 193 -4.46 2.22 9.72
CA GLU A 193 -3.10 2.74 9.84
C GLU A 193 -2.11 1.60 9.70
N THR A 194 -0.93 1.90 9.20
CA THR A 194 0.21 0.97 9.17
C THR A 194 1.50 1.73 9.46
N MET A 195 2.52 1.03 9.95
CA MET A 195 3.85 1.58 10.19
C MET A 195 4.81 1.22 9.05
N LYS A 196 5.94 1.95 8.99
CA LYS A 196 7.06 1.57 8.13
C LYS A 196 7.51 0.15 8.46
N LEU A 197 7.99 -0.56 7.44
CA LEU A 197 8.65 -1.84 7.64
C LEU A 197 9.95 -1.60 8.40
N MET A 198 10.04 -2.12 9.62
CA MET A 198 11.26 -2.03 10.42
C MET A 198 12.06 -3.30 10.21
N ALA A 199 13.29 -3.17 9.70
CA ALA A 199 14.21 -4.32 9.60
C ALA A 199 14.34 -4.95 10.98
N TRP A 200 14.37 -6.26 10.97
CA TRP A 200 14.57 -7.04 12.17
C TRP A 200 15.68 -8.05 11.94
N PHE A 201 16.79 -7.84 12.62
CA PHE A 201 17.90 -8.77 12.61
C PHE A 201 17.73 -9.74 13.77
N GLU A 202 17.46 -11.01 13.47
CA GLU A 202 17.71 -12.08 14.44
C GLU A 202 19.22 -12.19 14.59
N LEU A 203 19.76 -11.66 15.69
CA LEU A 203 21.08 -12.09 16.12
C LEU A 203 20.91 -13.56 16.53
N ASN A 204 21.33 -14.46 15.65
CA ASN A 204 21.46 -15.88 15.95
C ASN A 204 22.30 -16.00 17.23
N GLN A 205 21.67 -16.45 18.32
CA GLN A 205 22.37 -16.94 19.51
C GLN A 205 22.76 -18.39 19.31
#